data_AF-A0AA49Q6Y8-F1
#
_entry.id   AF-A0AA49Q6Y8-F1
#
_cell.length_a   1.000
_cell.length_b   1.000
_cell.length_c   1.000
_cell.angle_alpha   90.00
_cell.angle_beta   90.00
_cell.angle_gamma   90.00
#
_symmetry.space_group_name_H-M   'P 1'
#
loop_
_entity.id
_entity.type
_entity.pdbx_description
1 polymer ?
#
loop_
_entity_poly.entity_id
_entity_poly.type
_entity_poly.pdbx_seq_one_letter_code
_entity_poly.pdbx_strand_id
1 'polypeptide(L)' 'MNTHKNARLTPYLRREACRRVAAGIPVAQVARELGVSRQTIHAWLERPDDVETRSSKPHHSPTWILRR' A
#
# COMPACT_ATOMS: atom_id res chain seq x y z
N MET A 1 -2.35 15.33 -8.25
CA MET A 1 -1.75 13.99 -8.05
C MET A 1 -1.58 13.75 -6.54
N ASN A 2 -2.63 13.29 -5.85
CA ASN A 2 -2.57 13.07 -4.40
C ASN A 2 -2.07 11.66 -4.08
N THR A 3 -0.81 11.37 -4.41
CA THR A 3 -0.15 10.06 -4.25
C THR A 3 -0.05 9.61 -2.78
N HIS A 4 -0.15 10.54 -1.82
CA HIS A 4 0.23 10.29 -0.43
C HIS A 4 -0.92 10.16 0.58
N LYS A 5 -2.20 10.33 0.19
CA LYS A 5 -3.32 10.22 1.14
C LYS A 5 -3.44 8.80 1.70
N ASN A 6 -3.34 7.80 0.84
CA ASN A 6 -3.49 6.39 1.24
C ASN A 6 -2.17 5.79 1.72
N ALA A 7 -1.02 6.39 1.37
CA ALA A 7 0.31 5.93 1.73
C ALA A 7 0.57 5.90 3.25
N ARG A 8 -0.11 6.78 4.01
CA ARG A 8 0.01 6.84 5.48
C ARG A 8 -0.78 5.75 6.20
N LEU A 9 -1.79 5.17 5.54
CA LEU A 9 -2.68 4.15 6.09
C LEU A 9 -2.48 2.76 5.46
N THR A 10 -1.50 2.63 4.56
CA THR A 10 -1.24 1.44 3.73
C THR A 10 -1.22 0.10 4.48
N PRO A 11 -0.54 -0.06 5.65
CA PRO A 11 -0.51 -1.36 6.33
C PRO A 11 -1.87 -1.76 6.92
N TYR A 12 -2.68 -0.78 7.35
CA TYR A 12 -4.05 -1.05 7.83
C TYR A 12 -4.99 -1.36 6.67
N LEU A 13 -4.99 -0.51 5.63
CA LEU A 13 -5.83 -0.69 4.44
C LEU A 13 -5.53 -2.02 3.73
N ARG A 14 -4.26 -2.43 3.68
CA ARG A 14 -3.85 -3.70 3.09
C ARG A 14 -4.38 -4.91 3.86
N ARG A 15 -4.30 -4.88 5.20
CA ARG A 15 -4.87 -5.94 6.06
C ARG A 15 -6.38 -6.03 5.91
N GLU A 16 -7.06 -4.88 5.90
CA GLU A 16 -8.51 -4.82 5.73
C GLU A 16 -8.93 -5.30 4.34
N ALA A 17 -8.20 -4.92 3.28
CA ALA A 17 -8.44 -5.42 1.93
C ALA A 17 -8.29 -6.95 1.85
N CYS A 18 -7.20 -7.50 2.40
CA CYS A 18 -6.95 -8.93 2.42
C CYS A 18 -8.04 -9.69 3.20
N ARG A 19 -8.46 -9.14 4.35
CA ARG A 19 -9.54 -9.71 5.17
C ARG A 19 -10.88 -9.75 4.43
N ARG A 20 -11.26 -8.66 3.76
CA ARG A 20 -12.51 -8.56 3.00
C ARG A 20 -12.54 -9.47 1.78
N VAL A 21 -11.43 -9.55 1.04
CA VAL A 21 -11.31 -10.45 -0.11
C VAL A 21 -11.35 -11.91 0.36
N ALA A 22 -10.69 -12.24 1.46
CA ALA A 22 -10.76 -13.58 2.06
C ALA A 22 -12.17 -13.94 2.54
N ALA A 23 -12.98 -12.95 2.94
CA ALA A 23 -14.40 -13.12 3.25
C ALA A 23 -15.30 -13.24 2.00
N GLY A 24 -14.74 -13.26 0.79
CA GLY A 24 -15.46 -13.41 -0.47
C GLY A 24 -15.98 -12.10 -1.08
N ILE A 25 -15.61 -10.94 -0.52
CA ILE A 25 -16.03 -9.65 -1.08
C ILE A 25 -15.25 -9.39 -2.38
N PRO A 26 -15.93 -8.98 -3.49
CA PRO A 26 -15.26 -8.70 -4.75
C PRO A 26 -14.19 -7.59 -4.63
N VAL A 27 -13.02 -7.81 -5.24
CA VAL A 27 -11.89 -6.85 -5.25
C VAL A 27 -12.31 -5.46 -5.75
N ALA A 28 -13.23 -5.40 -6.73
CA ALA A 28 -13.73 -4.15 -7.27
C ALA A 28 -14.52 -3.32 -6.23
N GLN A 29 -15.27 -3.98 -5.35
CA GLN A 29 -16.00 -3.32 -4.27
C GLN A 29 -15.03 -2.83 -3.20
N VAL A 30 -14.12 -3.70 -2.76
CA VAL A 30 -13.09 -3.36 -1.77
C VAL A 30 -12.22 -2.18 -2.23
N ALA A 31 -11.84 -2.15 -3.51
CA ALA A 31 -11.10 -1.04 -4.12
C ALA A 31 -11.83 0.30 -4.00
N ARG A 32 -13.14 0.30 -4.29
CA ARG A 32 -13.97 1.50 -4.21
C ARG A 32 -14.14 1.99 -2.77
N GLU A 33 -14.36 1.07 -1.83
CA GLU A 33 -14.53 1.40 -0.41
C GLU A 33 -13.25 1.94 0.22
N LEU A 34 -12.10 1.36 -0.12
CA LEU A 34 -10.79 1.77 0.41
C LEU A 34 -10.14 2.91 -0.39
N GLY A 35 -10.75 3.33 -1.52
CA GLY A 35 -10.24 4.40 -2.36
C GLY A 35 -8.91 4.07 -3.05
N VAL A 36 -8.66 2.80 -3.36
CA VAL A 36 -7.43 2.32 -4.02
C VAL A 36 -7.76 1.67 -5.37
N SER A 37 -6.75 1.51 -6.22
CA SER A 37 -6.96 0.82 -7.49
C SER A 37 -7.10 -0.70 -7.28
N ARG A 38 -7.85 -1.37 -8.17
CA ARG A 38 -7.94 -2.84 -8.19
C ARG A 38 -6.57 -3.49 -8.31
N GLN A 39 -5.71 -2.92 -9.16
CA GLN A 39 -4.34 -3.39 -9.38
C GLN A 39 -3.51 -3.34 -8.09
N THR A 40 -3.69 -2.30 -7.27
CA THR A 40 -3.05 -2.19 -5.95
C THR A 40 -3.47 -3.33 -5.02
N ILE A 41 -4.74 -3.71 -5.02
CA ILE A 41 -5.24 -4.83 -4.20
C ILE A 41 -4.69 -6.16 -4.72
N HIS A 42 -4.66 -6.39 -6.04
CA HIS A 42 -4.05 -7.61 -6.60
C HIS A 42 -2.59 -7.75 -6.18
N ALA A 43 -1.79 -6.69 -6.30
CA ALA A 43 -0.41 -6.68 -5.85
C ALA A 43 -0.25 -6.97 -4.34
N TRP A 44 -1.23 -6.57 -3.52
CA TRP A 44 -1.25 -6.89 -2.10
C TRP A 44 -1.60 -8.35 -1.82
N LEU A 45 -2.52 -8.93 -2.58
CA LEU A 45 -2.93 -10.33 -2.47
C LEU A 45 -1.83 -11.30 -2.93
N GLU A 46 -1.01 -10.90 -3.90
CA GLU A 46 0.16 -11.67 -4.33
C GLU A 46 1.22 -11.80 -3.22
N ARG A 47 1.21 -10.90 -2.23
CA ARG A 47 2.21 -10.82 -1.16
C ARG A 47 1.55 -10.52 0.18
N PRO A 48 0.75 -11.43 0.77
CA PRO A 48 -0.04 -11.13 1.97
C PRO A 48 0.82 -10.88 3.22
N ASP A 49 2.07 -11.34 3.24
CA ASP A 49 3.01 -11.33 4.38
C ASP A 49 3.84 -10.04 4.47
N ASP A 50 3.94 -9.26 3.39
CA ASP A 50 4.74 -8.02 3.31
C ASP A 50 3.90 -6.79 3.71
N VAL A 51 3.05 -6.90 4.74
CA VAL A 51 2.15 -5.82 5.21
C VAL A 51 2.92 -4.65 5.81
N GLU A 52 4.11 -4.90 6.36
CA GLU A 52 5.06 -3.83 6.65
C GLU A 52 5.56 -3.26 5.33
N THR A 53 5.00 -2.13 4.94
CA THR A 53 5.57 -1.28 3.90
C THR A 53 7.06 -1.11 4.20
N ARG A 54 7.91 -1.83 3.46
CA ARG A 54 9.34 -1.50 3.40
C ARG A 54 9.38 -0.04 3.01
N SER A 55 9.87 0.78 3.92
CA SER A 55 9.98 2.22 3.71
C SER A 55 10.56 2.45 2.32
N SER A 56 9.79 3.06 1.41
CA SER A 56 10.32 3.44 0.09
C SER A 56 11.29 4.60 0.16
N LYS A 57 11.68 5.03 1.39
CA LYS A 57 12.80 5.94 1.58
C LYS A 57 14.06 5.24 1.09
N PRO A 58 14.81 5.85 0.15
CA PRO A 58 16.16 5.39 -0.13
C PRO A 58 16.94 5.34 1.19
N HIS A 59 17.51 4.19 1.56
CA HIS A 59 18.45 4.12 2.68
C HIS A 59 19.71 4.96 2.42
N HIS A 60 19.95 5.32 1.16
CA HIS A 60 20.99 6.24 0.72
C HIS A 60 20.34 7.35 -0.12
N SER A 61 20.17 8.53 0.47
CA SER A 61 19.84 9.74 -0.32
C SER A 61 21.15 10.43 -0.71
N PRO A 62 21.38 10.75 -2.00
CA PRO A 62 22.57 11.47 -2.46
C PRO A 62 22.66 12.92 -1.95
N THR A 63 21.68 13.42 -1.18
CA THR A 63 21.69 14.76 -0.59
C THR A 63 22.70 14.94 0.55
N TRP A 64 23.36 13.88 1.03
CA TRP A 64 24.30 13.98 2.15
C TRP A 64 25.63 14.67 1.78
N ILE A 65 25.95 14.84 0.50
CA ILE A 65 27.28 15.25 0.05
C ILE A 65 27.47 16.79 -0.01
N LEU A 66 26.46 17.62 0.26
CA LEU A 66 26.58 19.09 0.16
C LEU A 66 26.43 19.80 1.51
N ARG A 67 27.30 19.47 2.45
CA ARG A 67 27.57 20.29 3.64
C ARG A 67 29.06 20.21 3.99
N ARG A 68 29.90 20.89 3.22
CA ARG A 68 31.16 21.47 3.71
C ARG A 68 31.57 22.66 2.87
#